data_AF-A0A7S2JGI1-F1
#
_entry.id   AF-A0A7S2JGI1-F1
#
_cell.length_a   1.000
_cell.length_b   1.000
_cell.length_c   1.000
_cell.angle_alpha   90.00
_cell.angle_beta   90.00
_cell.angle_gamma   90.00
#
_symmetry.space_group_name_H-M   'P 1'
#
loop_
_entity.id
_entity.type
_entity.pdbx_description
1 polymer ?
#
loop_
_entity_poly.entity_id
_entity_poly.type
_entity_poly.pdbx_seq_one_letter_code
_entity_poly.pdbx_strand_id
1 'polypeptide(L)'
;DTLELADLTGNRPLTVLGVFLFDSLGLVDQFQLRRDRLVAFLDAVERGYDVQNPYHNRAHAASVLHMTYAIMELGGVRQNIAVGESCDDRLATMACLIAAAVHDYEHPGLNNDFLVRTRDRLAVRYNDQHVNEHHSVAAAFE
;
A
#
# COMPACT_ATOMS: atom_id res chain seq x y z
N ASP A 1 3.07 -14.80 8.72
CA ASP A 1 2.50 -15.24 7.43
C ASP A 1 1.30 -14.34 7.13
N THR A 2 1.20 -13.74 5.94
CA THR A 2 0.09 -12.81 5.62
C THR A 2 -1.19 -13.52 5.20
N LEU A 3 -1.12 -14.79 4.76
CA LEU A 3 -2.31 -15.59 4.51
C LEU A 3 -2.97 -15.98 5.83
N GLU A 4 -2.17 -16.48 6.78
CA GLU A 4 -2.64 -16.76 8.15
C GLU A 4 -3.19 -15.49 8.82
N LEU A 5 -2.53 -14.33 8.64
CA LEU A 5 -3.05 -13.06 9.12
C LEU A 5 -4.41 -12.71 8.49
N ALA A 6 -4.61 -12.99 7.20
CA ALA A 6 -5.89 -12.76 6.55
C ALA A 6 -7.00 -13.61 7.18
N ASP A 7 -6.72 -14.89 7.45
CA ASP A 7 -7.69 -15.80 8.10
C ASP A 7 -8.07 -15.32 9.51
N LEU A 8 -7.07 -14.93 10.31
CA LEU A 8 -7.27 -14.47 11.70
C LEU A 8 -8.00 -13.13 11.80
N THR A 9 -7.96 -12.32 10.75
CA THR A 9 -8.52 -10.95 10.75
C THR A 9 -9.88 -10.85 10.04
N GLY A 10 -10.46 -11.98 9.63
CA GLY A 10 -11.71 -11.97 8.85
C GLY A 10 -11.49 -11.36 7.45
N ASN A 11 -10.37 -11.71 6.84
CA ASN A 11 -9.87 -11.18 5.56
C ASN A 11 -9.66 -9.66 5.60
N ARG A 12 -9.04 -9.16 6.68
CA ARG A 12 -8.62 -7.76 6.84
C ARG A 12 -7.13 -7.59 7.19
N PRO A 13 -6.20 -8.29 6.50
CA PRO A 13 -4.79 -8.31 6.88
C PRO A 13 -4.10 -6.94 6.69
N LEU A 14 -4.47 -6.16 5.67
CA LEU A 14 -3.84 -4.88 5.35
C LEU A 14 -4.20 -3.83 6.39
N THR A 15 -5.48 -3.71 6.74
CA THR A 15 -5.93 -2.72 7.73
C THR A 15 -5.33 -3.00 9.10
N VAL A 16 -5.39 -4.27 9.55
CA VAL A 16 -4.88 -4.66 10.87
C VAL A 16 -3.37 -4.44 10.96
N LEU A 17 -2.61 -4.90 9.96
CA LEU A 17 -1.15 -4.70 9.93
C LEU A 17 -0.79 -3.22 9.82
N GLY A 18 -1.45 -2.47 8.93
CA GLY A 18 -1.16 -1.06 8.71
C GLY A 18 -1.37 -0.22 9.97
N VAL A 19 -2.50 -0.39 10.65
CA VAL A 19 -2.76 0.31 11.92
C VAL A 19 -1.71 -0.07 12.97
N PHE A 20 -1.40 -1.36 13.10
CA PHE A 20 -0.38 -1.84 14.02
C PHE A 20 0.99 -1.21 13.75
N LEU A 21 1.43 -1.14 12.49
CA LEU A 21 2.73 -0.57 12.13
C LEU A 21 2.78 0.94 12.38
N PHE A 22 1.72 1.67 12.04
CA PHE A 22 1.64 3.11 12.30
C PHE A 22 1.68 3.44 13.79
N ASP A 23 0.96 2.66 14.62
CA ASP A 23 0.99 2.79 16.08
C ASP A 23 2.39 2.41 16.62
N SER A 24 2.95 1.27 16.21
CA SER A 24 4.21 0.72 16.72
C SER A 24 5.43 1.57 16.37
N LEU A 25 5.38 2.27 15.24
CA LEU A 25 6.44 3.19 14.79
C LEU A 25 6.27 4.61 15.33
N GLY A 26 5.22 4.88 16.13
CA GLY A 26 4.92 6.20 16.68
C GLY A 26 4.53 7.23 15.62
N LEU A 27 4.11 6.81 14.42
CA LEU A 27 3.77 7.71 13.32
C LEU A 27 2.46 8.46 13.60
N VAL A 28 1.52 7.82 14.31
CA VAL A 28 0.26 8.44 14.71
C VAL A 28 0.51 9.67 15.60
N ASP A 29 1.35 9.51 16.63
CA ASP A 29 1.67 10.61 17.55
C ASP A 29 2.55 11.67 16.90
N GLN A 30 3.59 11.24 16.17
CA GLN A 30 4.53 12.14 15.49
C GLN A 30 3.83 13.12 14.54
N PHE A 31 2.91 12.61 13.71
CA PHE A 31 2.21 13.40 12.71
C PHE A 31 0.81 13.85 13.16
N GLN A 32 0.48 13.65 14.45
CA GLN A 32 -0.81 14.00 15.04
C GLN A 32 -2.00 13.47 14.24
N LEU A 33 -1.87 12.23 13.75
CA LEU A 33 -2.90 11.60 12.93
C LEU A 33 -4.10 11.27 13.80
N ARG A 34 -5.29 11.53 13.27
CA ARG A 34 -6.51 11.00 13.86
C ARG A 34 -6.60 9.51 13.58
N ARG A 35 -6.43 8.68 14.62
CA ARG A 35 -6.40 7.22 14.50
C ARG A 35 -7.65 6.63 13.85
N ASP A 36 -8.83 7.19 14.12
CA ASP A 36 -10.09 6.81 13.46
C ASP A 36 -10.03 7.05 11.94
N ARG A 37 -9.39 8.13 11.50
CA ARG A 37 -9.20 8.44 10.07
C ARG A 37 -8.16 7.54 9.42
N LEU A 38 -7.09 7.19 10.14
CA LEU A 38 -6.12 6.21 9.64
C LEU A 38 -6.77 4.84 9.43
N VAL A 39 -7.54 4.36 10.41
CA VAL A 39 -8.29 3.09 10.29
C VAL A 39 -9.25 3.17 9.11
N ALA A 40 -10.02 4.25 8.99
CA ALA A 40 -10.98 4.42 7.89
C ALA A 40 -10.30 4.48 6.52
N PHE A 41 -9.14 5.13 6.42
CA PHE A 41 -8.33 5.19 5.19
C PHE A 41 -7.83 3.79 4.80
N LEU A 42 -7.18 3.07 5.71
CA LEU A 42 -6.65 1.73 5.42
C LEU A 42 -7.76 0.72 5.09
N ASP A 43 -8.91 0.83 5.77
CA ASP A 43 -10.11 0.02 5.50
C ASP A 43 -10.75 0.37 4.14
N ALA A 44 -10.64 1.62 3.68
CA ALA A 44 -11.03 1.99 2.32
C ALA A 44 -10.07 1.41 1.28
N VAL A 45 -8.76 1.53 1.50
CA VAL A 45 -7.72 0.94 0.63
C VAL A 45 -7.90 -0.57 0.54
N GLU A 46 -8.09 -1.27 1.66
CA GLU A 46 -8.26 -2.73 1.70
C GLU A 46 -9.51 -3.20 0.94
N ARG A 47 -10.58 -2.39 0.91
CA ARG A 47 -11.79 -2.70 0.13
C ARG A 47 -11.59 -2.62 -1.38
N GLY A 48 -10.64 -1.81 -1.87
CA GLY A 48 -10.32 -1.75 -3.30
C GLY A 48 -9.54 -2.95 -3.80
N TYR A 49 -9.04 -3.80 -2.90
CA TYR A 49 -8.45 -5.09 -3.28
C TYR A 49 -9.55 -6.16 -3.45
N ASP A 50 -9.76 -6.58 -4.70
CA ASP A 50 -10.73 -7.60 -5.07
C ASP A 50 -10.37 -8.97 -4.47
N VAL A 51 -11.35 -9.58 -3.81
CA VAL A 51 -11.24 -10.92 -3.21
C VAL A 51 -11.21 -12.04 -4.26
N GLN A 52 -11.67 -11.77 -5.48
CA GLN A 52 -11.64 -12.72 -6.59
C GLN A 52 -10.28 -12.72 -7.31
N ASN A 53 -9.45 -11.69 -7.10
CA ASN A 53 -8.11 -11.65 -7.65
C ASN A 53 -7.21 -12.64 -6.89
N PRO A 54 -6.67 -13.69 -7.55
CA PRO A 54 -5.94 -14.76 -6.86
C PRO A 54 -4.60 -14.29 -6.31
N TYR A 55 -4.05 -13.17 -6.79
CA TYR A 55 -2.73 -12.68 -6.38
C TYR A 55 -2.74 -11.22 -5.93
N HIS A 56 -3.13 -10.25 -6.78
CA HIS A 56 -3.11 -8.82 -6.43
C HIS A 56 -4.32 -8.45 -5.55
N ASN A 57 -4.36 -9.05 -4.37
CA ASN A 57 -5.42 -8.90 -3.37
C ASN A 57 -4.84 -8.34 -2.06
N ARG A 58 -5.71 -8.21 -1.05
CA ARG A 58 -5.34 -7.62 0.25
C ARG A 58 -4.26 -8.37 1.01
N ALA A 59 -4.13 -9.70 0.82
CA ALA A 59 -3.07 -10.47 1.45
C ALA A 59 -1.70 -10.18 0.78
N HIS A 60 -1.67 -9.98 -0.53
CA HIS A 60 -0.48 -9.50 -1.25
C HIS A 60 -0.10 -8.09 -0.80
N ALA A 61 -1.06 -7.16 -0.75
CA ALA A 61 -0.83 -5.80 -0.25
C ALA A 61 -0.24 -5.80 1.17
N ALA A 62 -0.81 -6.61 2.08
CA ALA A 62 -0.27 -6.78 3.43
C ALA A 62 1.14 -7.38 3.43
N SER A 63 1.44 -8.30 2.51
CA SER A 63 2.78 -8.91 2.40
C SER A 63 3.83 -7.90 1.96
N VAL A 64 3.50 -7.06 0.99
CA VAL A 64 4.37 -5.97 0.52
C VAL A 64 4.53 -4.93 1.62
N LEU A 65 3.46 -4.53 2.31
CA LEU A 65 3.54 -3.64 3.47
C LEU A 65 4.49 -4.16 4.56
N HIS A 66 4.35 -5.43 4.94
CA HIS A 66 5.24 -6.06 5.92
C HIS A 66 6.70 -6.12 5.44
N MET A 67 6.91 -6.45 4.16
CA MET A 67 8.25 -6.52 3.59
C MET A 67 8.89 -5.13 3.52
N THR A 68 8.15 -4.10 3.13
CA THR A 68 8.62 -2.71 3.14
C THR A 68 9.02 -2.29 4.54
N TYR A 69 8.21 -2.59 5.56
CA TYR A 69 8.58 -2.37 6.96
C TYR A 69 9.90 -3.09 7.32
N ALA A 70 10.03 -4.38 6.99
CA ALA A 70 11.22 -5.15 7.31
C ALA A 70 12.48 -4.59 6.63
N ILE A 71 12.39 -4.17 5.36
CA ILE A 71 13.50 -3.54 4.64
C ILE A 71 13.87 -2.20 5.28
N MET A 72 12.88 -1.39 5.66
CA MET A 72 13.09 -0.08 6.28
C MET A 72 13.75 -0.19 7.66
N GLU A 73 13.20 -1.02 8.54
CA GLU A 73 13.60 -1.10 9.95
C GLU A 73 14.71 -2.12 10.21
N LEU A 74 14.64 -3.30 9.58
CA LEU A 74 15.60 -4.39 9.80
C LEU A 74 16.72 -4.38 8.75
N GLY A 75 16.42 -3.94 7.53
CA GLY A 75 17.37 -3.86 6.42
C GLY A 75 18.29 -2.64 6.44
N GLY A 76 18.11 -1.73 7.39
CA GLY A 76 18.97 -0.56 7.56
C GLY A 76 18.68 0.60 6.60
N VAL A 77 17.61 0.52 5.78
CA VAL A 77 17.32 1.55 4.78
C VAL A 77 16.91 2.87 5.44
N ARG A 78 16.14 2.82 6.53
CA ARG A 78 15.71 4.02 7.26
C ARG A 78 16.89 4.89 7.69
N GLN A 79 17.95 4.28 8.22
CA GLN A 79 19.15 4.99 8.68
C GLN A 79 19.93 5.62 7.52
N ASN A 80 19.82 5.06 6.31
CA ASN A 80 20.48 5.57 5.12
C ASN A 80 19.69 6.68 4.39
N ILE A 81 18.36 6.73 4.56
CA ILE A 81 17.52 7.80 4.01
C ILE A 81 17.77 9.12 4.76
N ALA A 82 18.09 9.06 6.06
CA ALA A 82 18.37 10.22 6.90
C ALA A 82 19.74 10.89 6.64
N VAL A 83 20.53 10.41 5.67
CA VAL A 83 21.92 10.86 5.43
C VAL A 83 22.00 12.17 4.64
N GLY A 84 20.86 12.75 4.23
CA GLY A 84 20.78 14.10 3.67
C GLY A 84 19.95 15.03 4.55
N GLU A 85 20.36 16.30 4.70
CA GLU A 85 19.71 17.34 5.52
C GLU A 85 18.24 17.67 5.14
N SER A 86 17.61 16.92 4.24
CA SER A 86 16.37 17.29 3.57
C SER A 86 15.18 16.35 3.78
N CYS A 87 15.31 15.20 4.46
CA CYS A 87 14.19 14.26 4.63
C CYS A 87 14.06 13.74 6.08
N ASP A 88 12.91 13.99 6.71
CA ASP A 88 12.51 13.37 7.99
C ASP A 88 12.35 11.86 7.77
N ASP A 89 13.14 11.05 8.49
CA ASP A 89 13.17 9.60 8.37
C ASP A 89 11.80 8.98 8.66
N ARG A 90 11.01 9.58 9.55
CA ARG A 90 9.65 9.15 9.85
C ARG A 90 8.68 9.51 8.73
N LEU A 91 8.88 10.65 8.07
CA LEU A 91 8.05 11.02 6.92
C LEU A 91 8.32 10.06 5.75
N ALA A 92 9.58 9.77 5.48
CA ALA A 92 9.96 8.77 4.48
C ALA A 92 9.38 7.39 4.82
N THR A 93 9.46 6.97 6.09
CA THR A 93 8.87 5.71 6.56
C THR A 93 7.37 5.68 6.34
N MET A 94 6.65 6.73 6.74
CA MET A 94 5.20 6.83 6.51
C MET A 94 4.86 6.78 5.03
N ALA A 95 5.60 7.52 4.18
CA ALA A 95 5.40 7.51 2.74
C ALA A 95 5.62 6.13 2.13
N CYS A 96 6.66 5.40 2.55
CA CYS A 96 6.93 4.03 2.10
C CYS A 96 5.82 3.06 2.52
N LEU A 97 5.30 3.18 3.75
CA LEU A 97 4.18 2.33 4.20
C LEU A 97 2.89 2.62 3.43
N ILE A 98 2.57 3.89 3.19
CA ILE A 98 1.39 4.27 2.39
C ILE A 98 1.56 3.77 0.95
N ALA A 99 2.73 4.00 0.33
CA ALA A 99 3.02 3.52 -1.01
C ALA A 99 2.85 2.00 -1.12
N ALA A 100 3.40 1.24 -0.17
CA ALA A 100 3.23 -0.21 -0.12
C ALA A 100 1.77 -0.64 0.02
N ALA A 101 0.99 0.06 0.85
CA ALA A 101 -0.41 -0.25 1.06
C ALA A 101 -1.30 0.01 -0.17
N VAL A 102 -0.94 0.98 -1.03
CA VAL A 102 -1.76 1.40 -2.17
C VAL A 102 -1.22 0.95 -3.53
N HIS A 103 -0.02 0.35 -3.63
CA HIS A 103 0.67 0.16 -4.91
C HIS A 103 -0.11 -0.64 -5.97
N ASP A 104 -1.00 -1.53 -5.53
CA ASP A 104 -1.87 -2.38 -6.37
C ASP A 104 -3.36 -2.13 -6.09
N TYR A 105 -3.71 -0.95 -5.57
CA TYR A 105 -5.10 -0.59 -5.28
C TYR A 105 -5.95 -0.67 -6.56
N GLU A 106 -7.12 -1.34 -6.47
CA GLU A 106 -8.03 -1.60 -7.60
C GLU A 106 -7.43 -2.39 -8.79
N HIS A 107 -6.37 -3.17 -8.56
CA HIS A 107 -5.71 -3.94 -9.62
C HIS A 107 -6.67 -4.97 -10.29
N PRO A 108 -6.86 -4.93 -11.63
CA PRO A 108 -7.89 -5.72 -12.33
C PRO A 108 -7.54 -7.21 -12.52
N GLY A 109 -6.35 -7.61 -12.09
CA GLY A 109 -5.81 -8.97 -12.30
C GLY A 109 -5.27 -9.21 -13.70
N LEU A 110 -5.10 -8.13 -14.48
CA LEU A 110 -4.59 -8.13 -15.85
C LEU A 110 -3.33 -7.28 -15.90
N ASN A 111 -2.37 -7.65 -16.75
CA ASN A 111 -1.15 -6.87 -16.93
C ASN A 111 -1.37 -5.67 -17.88
N ASN A 112 -0.46 -4.70 -17.82
CA ASN A 112 -0.51 -3.48 -18.62
C ASN A 112 -0.60 -3.77 -20.14
N ASP A 113 0.15 -4.75 -20.66
CA ASP A 113 0.13 -5.11 -22.08
C ASP A 113 -1.25 -5.61 -22.54
N PHE A 114 -1.95 -6.39 -21.71
CA PHE A 114 -3.31 -6.83 -21.97
C PHE A 114 -4.27 -5.63 -22.04
N LEU A 115 -4.20 -4.71 -21.08
CA LEU A 115 -5.06 -3.52 -21.02
C LEU A 115 -4.84 -2.62 -22.26
N VAL A 116 -3.59 -2.42 -22.67
CA VAL A 116 -3.23 -1.64 -23.86
C VAL A 116 -3.76 -2.32 -25.13
N ARG A 117 -3.49 -3.62 -25.31
CA ARG A 117 -3.92 -4.36 -26.52
C ARG A 117 -5.43 -4.46 -26.66
N THR A 118 -6.15 -4.49 -25.54
CA THR A 118 -7.63 -4.55 -25.52
C THR A 118 -8.28 -3.17 -25.53
N ARG A 119 -7.49 -2.09 -25.53
CA ARG A 119 -7.96 -0.71 -25.45
C ARG A 119 -8.88 -0.47 -24.25
N ASP A 120 -8.49 -1.04 -23.11
CA ASP A 120 -9.20 -0.81 -21.86
C ASP A 120 -9.27 0.70 -21.55
N ARG A 121 -10.35 1.12 -20.88
CA ARG A 121 -10.55 2.52 -20.49
C ARG A 121 -9.40 3.10 -19.68
N LEU A 122 -8.72 2.29 -18.85
CA LEU A 122 -7.58 2.72 -18.05
C LEU A 122 -6.36 2.95 -18.95
N ALA A 123 -6.15 2.10 -19.95
CA ALA A 123 -5.07 2.29 -20.92
C ALA A 123 -5.26 3.59 -21.71
N VAL A 124 -6.48 3.86 -22.17
CA VAL A 124 -6.82 5.14 -22.82
C VAL A 124 -6.61 6.33 -21.88
N ARG A 125 -7.05 6.24 -20.62
CA ARG A 125 -6.88 7.31 -19.62
C ARG A 125 -5.42 7.62 -19.32
N TYR A 126 -4.58 6.60 -19.21
CA TYR A 126 -3.17 6.73 -18.84
C TYR A 126 -2.21 6.69 -20.03
N ASN A 127 -2.73 6.88 -21.25
CA ASN A 127 -1.96 6.94 -22.49
C ASN A 127 -0.99 5.75 -22.66
N ASP A 128 -1.45 4.55 -22.33
CA ASP A 128 -0.69 3.29 -22.38
C ASP A 128 0.55 3.23 -21.47
N GLN A 129 0.76 4.22 -20.61
CA GLN A 129 1.92 4.30 -19.71
C GLN A 129 1.54 3.85 -18.31
N HIS A 130 2.27 2.84 -17.80
CA HIS A 130 2.18 2.38 -16.40
C HIS A 130 0.72 2.29 -15.91
N VAL A 131 -0.13 1.63 -16.72
CA VAL A 131 -1.59 1.76 -16.62
C VAL A 131 -2.12 1.38 -15.24
N ASN A 132 -1.69 0.24 -14.71
CA ASN A 132 -2.06 -0.22 -13.38
C ASN A 132 -1.48 0.70 -12.30
N GLU A 133 -0.20 1.06 -12.40
CA GLU A 133 0.49 1.83 -11.36
C GLU A 133 -0.04 3.27 -11.27
N HIS A 134 -0.33 3.91 -12.41
CA HIS A 134 -1.00 5.20 -12.46
C HIS A 134 -2.42 5.11 -11.90
N HIS A 135 -3.14 4.01 -12.15
CA HIS A 135 -4.46 3.81 -11.58
C HIS A 135 -4.43 3.70 -10.05
N SER A 136 -3.55 2.84 -9.53
CA SER A 136 -3.38 2.59 -8.09
C SER A 136 -3.17 3.90 -7.32
N VAL A 137 -2.24 4.75 -7.79
CA VAL A 137 -1.96 6.02 -7.12
C VAL A 137 -3.09 7.04 -7.30
N ALA A 138 -3.66 7.17 -8.50
CA ALA A 138 -4.72 8.13 -8.75
C ALA A 138 -5.97 7.83 -7.92
N ALA A 139 -6.41 6.56 -7.92
CA ALA A 139 -7.63 6.14 -7.24
C ALA A 139 -7.49 6.10 -5.71
N ALA A 140 -6.29 5.85 -5.18
CA ALA A 140 -6.07 5.84 -3.74
C ALA A 140 -6.09 7.24 -3.09
N PHE A 141 -5.91 8.31 -3.87
CA PHE A 141 -5.85 9.70 -3.40
C PHE A 141 -7.01 10.58 -3.87
N GLU A 142 -8.03 10.00 -4.53
CA GLU A 142 -9.27 10.68 -4.94
C GLU A 142 -10.31 10.73 -3.80
#